data_AF-A0A349VJZ8-F1
#
_entry.id   AF-A0A349VJZ8-F1
#
_cell.length_a   1.000
_cell.length_b   1.000
_cell.length_c   1.000
_cell.angle_alpha   90.00
_cell.angle_beta   90.00
_cell.angle_gamma   90.00
#
_symmetry.space_group_name_H-M   'P 1'
#
loop_
_entity.id
_entity.type
_entity.pdbx_description
1 polymer ?
#
loop_
_entity_poly.entity_id
_entity_poly.type
_entity_poly.pdbx_seq_one_letter_code
_entity_poly.pdbx_strand_id
1 'polypeptide(L)'
;MPSLAISALLLVSISHTADASDWAQWRGPNRDAKSQETGLLDTWPEDGPPLTWKATGVGGGYSSIALANGRIFTMGDLDDGSYVIVLNEADGLPIWQTRIG
;
A
#
# COMPACT_ATOMS: atom_id res chain seq x y z
N MET A 1 40.32 -8.57 -44.47
CA MET A 1 39.95 -7.43 -43.60
C MET A 1 38.81 -7.88 -42.71
N PRO A 2 38.93 -7.80 -41.38
CA PRO A 2 37.96 -8.39 -40.46
C PRO A 2 36.77 -7.43 -40.27
N SER A 3 35.57 -7.98 -40.08
CA SER A 3 34.46 -7.21 -39.52
C SER A 3 33.86 -8.04 -38.39
N LEU A 4 34.39 -7.84 -37.19
CA LEU A 4 33.77 -8.30 -35.95
C LEU A 4 32.47 -7.50 -35.76
N ALA A 5 31.33 -8.15 -35.96
CA ALA A 5 30.05 -7.61 -35.52
C ALA A 5 29.90 -7.91 -34.02
N ILE A 6 30.09 -6.88 -33.18
CA ILE A 6 29.82 -6.94 -31.75
C ILE A 6 28.30 -6.79 -31.58
N SER A 7 27.59 -7.90 -31.36
CA SER A 7 26.20 -7.86 -30.90
C SER A 7 26.18 -7.46 -29.43
N ALA A 8 25.81 -6.22 -29.14
CA ALA A 8 25.56 -5.75 -27.79
C ALA A 8 24.25 -6.36 -27.28
N LEU A 9 24.35 -7.28 -26.32
CA LEU A 9 23.21 -7.90 -25.65
C LEU A 9 22.63 -6.90 -24.65
N LEU A 10 21.48 -6.30 -24.97
CA LEU A 10 20.76 -5.40 -24.08
C LEU A 10 20.21 -6.21 -22.89
N LEU A 11 20.86 -6.12 -21.73
CA LEU A 11 20.33 -6.64 -20.47
C LEU A 11 19.16 -5.76 -20.04
N VAL A 12 17.94 -6.15 -20.42
CA VAL A 12 16.71 -5.57 -19.88
C VAL A 12 16.56 -6.09 -18.46
N SER A 13 16.91 -5.25 -17.48
CA SER A 13 16.59 -5.50 -16.07
C SER A 13 15.08 -5.45 -15.90
N ILE A 14 14.44 -6.61 -15.82
CA ILE A 14 13.02 -6.72 -15.47
C ILE A 14 12.94 -6.44 -13.96
N SER A 15 12.74 -5.18 -13.59
CA SER A 15 12.35 -4.84 -12.23
C SER A 15 10.99 -5.46 -11.98
N HIS A 16 10.95 -6.57 -11.23
CA HIS A 16 9.71 -7.08 -10.66
C HIS A 16 9.26 -6.03 -9.65
N THR A 17 8.36 -5.12 -10.06
CA THR A 17 7.49 -4.46 -9.10
C THR A 17 6.71 -5.59 -8.46
N ALA A 18 6.92 -5.83 -7.17
CA ALA A 18 6.00 -6.68 -6.43
C ALA A 18 4.62 -6.02 -6.58
N ASP A 19 3.76 -6.60 -7.42
CA ASP A 19 2.35 -6.22 -7.48
C ASP A 19 1.76 -6.63 -6.14
N ALA A 20 1.85 -5.73 -5.16
CA ALA A 20 1.11 -5.88 -3.91
C ALA A 20 -0.36 -6.01 -4.28
N SER A 21 -0.97 -7.13 -3.90
CA SER A 21 -2.36 -7.38 -4.23
C SER A 21 -3.25 -6.45 -3.41
N ASP A 22 -4.19 -5.79 -4.08
CA ASP A 22 -5.18 -4.92 -3.44
C ASP A 22 -5.91 -5.66 -2.28
N TRP A 23 -6.11 -4.96 -1.18
CA TRP A 23 -6.85 -5.46 -0.01
C TRP A 23 -8.23 -4.80 0.06
N ALA A 24 -9.04 -4.97 -0.98
CA ALA A 24 -10.26 -4.17 -1.18
C ALA A 24 -11.42 -4.45 -0.19
N GLN A 25 -11.31 -5.46 0.68
CA GLN A 25 -12.41 -5.88 1.57
C GLN A 25 -11.94 -6.36 2.94
N TRP A 26 -12.88 -6.39 3.89
CA TRP A 26 -12.65 -6.97 5.21
C TRP A 26 -12.08 -8.38 5.11
N ARG A 27 -10.96 -8.63 5.80
CA ARG A 27 -10.20 -9.89 5.79
C ARG A 27 -9.56 -10.25 4.44
N GLY A 28 -9.44 -9.30 3.52
CA GLY A 28 -8.63 -9.43 2.31
C GLY A 28 -9.32 -10.17 1.17
N PRO A 29 -8.61 -10.37 0.03
CA PRO A 29 -9.17 -10.96 -1.19
C PRO A 29 -9.86 -12.32 -0.96
N ASN A 30 -9.28 -13.15 -0.07
CA ASN A 30 -9.79 -14.48 0.26
C ASN A 30 -10.70 -14.52 1.49
N ARG A 31 -10.95 -13.36 2.14
CA ARG A 31 -11.72 -13.23 3.38
C ARG A 31 -11.22 -14.10 4.54
N ASP A 32 -9.93 -14.41 4.56
CA ASP A 32 -9.28 -15.27 5.56
C ASP A 32 -8.36 -14.50 6.51
N ALA A 33 -8.18 -13.18 6.29
CA ALA A 33 -7.28 -12.30 7.02
C ALA A 33 -5.80 -12.67 6.89
N LYS A 34 -5.39 -13.20 5.73
CA LYS A 34 -3.99 -13.59 5.47
C LYS A 34 -3.42 -12.85 4.27
N SER A 35 -2.23 -12.29 4.44
CA SER A 35 -1.41 -11.83 3.32
C SER A 35 -0.75 -13.01 2.61
N GLN A 36 -0.60 -12.89 1.30
CA GLN A 36 0.15 -13.84 0.45
C GLN A 36 1.59 -13.38 0.20
N GLU A 37 1.98 -12.24 0.77
CA GLU A 37 3.34 -11.71 0.65
C GLU A 37 4.36 -12.67 1.27
N THR A 38 5.52 -12.79 0.62
CA THR A 38 6.63 -13.64 1.05
C THR A 38 7.93 -12.85 0.98
N GLY A 39 9.01 -13.39 1.54
CA GLY A 39 10.31 -12.69 1.57
C GLY A 39 10.32 -11.48 2.54
N LEU A 40 9.39 -11.46 3.49
CA LEU A 40 9.40 -10.49 4.58
C LEU A 40 10.55 -10.78 5.54
N LEU A 41 10.94 -9.78 6.32
CA LEU A 41 11.96 -9.93 7.35
C LEU A 41 11.48 -10.89 8.44
N ASP A 42 12.24 -11.95 8.69
CA ASP A 42 12.01 -12.87 9.81
C ASP A 42 12.32 -12.21 11.17
N THR A 43 13.28 -11.28 11.17
CA THR A 43 13.70 -10.51 12.36
C THR A 43 13.87 -9.05 11.98
N TRP A 44 13.31 -8.16 12.79
CA TRP A 44 13.48 -6.72 12.60
C TRP A 44 14.87 -6.25 13.04
N PRO A 45 15.44 -5.21 12.41
CA PRO A 45 16.59 -4.49 12.94
C PRO A 45 16.29 -3.93 14.34
N GLU A 46 17.34 -3.59 15.10
CA GLU A 46 17.20 -3.01 16.44
C GLU A 46 16.34 -1.74 16.45
N ASP A 47 16.53 -0.86 15.46
CA ASP A 47 15.74 0.37 15.28
C ASP A 47 14.39 0.14 14.57
N GLY A 48 14.09 -1.11 14.19
CA GLY A 48 12.92 -1.47 13.39
C GLY A 48 13.08 -1.18 11.89
N PRO A 49 12.08 -1.56 11.07
CA PRO A 49 12.04 -1.17 9.66
C PRO A 49 11.83 0.35 9.55
N PRO A 50 12.39 1.00 8.51
CA PRO A 50 12.18 2.42 8.30
C PRO A 50 10.70 2.73 8.08
N LEU A 51 10.21 3.77 8.75
CA LEU A 51 8.84 4.26 8.54
C LEU A 51 8.72 4.92 7.16
N THR A 52 7.93 4.34 6.26
CA THR A 52 7.70 4.92 4.93
C THR A 52 6.91 6.22 5.00
N TRP A 53 5.78 6.23 5.71
CA TRP A 53 4.96 7.41 5.96
C TRP A 53 3.99 7.14 7.12
N LYS A 54 3.37 8.21 7.64
CA LYS A 54 2.33 8.15 8.65
C LYS A 54 1.23 9.16 8.33
N ALA A 55 -0.01 8.68 8.23
CA ALA A 55 -1.19 9.53 8.15
C ALA A 55 -1.74 9.87 9.54
N THR A 56 -2.22 11.10 9.72
CA THR A 56 -2.89 11.57 10.94
C THR A 56 -4.18 12.30 10.57
N GLY A 57 -5.07 12.54 11.54
CA GLY A 57 -6.33 13.26 11.29
C GLY A 57 -7.42 12.40 10.66
N VAL A 58 -7.32 11.07 10.77
CA VAL A 58 -8.34 10.13 10.28
C VAL A 58 -9.48 9.86 11.29
N GLY A 59 -9.53 10.62 12.38
CA GLY A 59 -10.52 10.45 13.45
C GLY A 59 -10.29 9.24 14.35
N GLY A 60 -11.16 9.07 15.34
CA GLY A 60 -11.22 7.87 16.17
C GLY A 60 -12.12 6.80 15.52
N GLY A 61 -11.73 5.54 15.51
CA GLY A 61 -12.60 4.51 14.92
C GLY A 61 -12.07 3.09 15.07
N TYR A 62 -12.95 2.12 14.88
CA TYR A 62 -12.66 0.68 14.89
C TYR A 62 -12.73 0.06 13.48
N SER A 63 -12.74 0.90 12.44
CA SER A 63 -12.82 0.45 11.07
C SER A 63 -11.55 -0.26 10.62
N SER A 64 -11.71 -1.20 9.71
CA SER A 64 -10.58 -1.74 8.96
C SER A 64 -10.08 -0.74 7.91
N ILE A 65 -9.00 -1.12 7.25
CA ILE A 65 -8.49 -0.43 6.07
C ILE A 65 -8.77 -1.31 4.85
N ALA A 66 -9.22 -0.69 3.76
CA ALA A 66 -9.27 -1.31 2.45
C ALA A 66 -8.31 -0.59 1.51
N LEU A 67 -7.55 -1.34 0.72
CA LEU A 67 -6.64 -0.81 -0.29
C LEU A 67 -7.16 -1.19 -1.67
N ALA A 68 -7.30 -0.21 -2.54
CA ALA A 68 -7.66 -0.46 -3.94
C ALA A 68 -7.15 0.66 -4.85
N ASN A 69 -6.48 0.29 -5.94
CA ASN A 69 -6.03 1.22 -6.98
C ASN A 69 -5.20 2.41 -6.44
N GLY A 70 -4.19 2.14 -5.60
CA GLY A 70 -3.31 3.18 -5.05
C GLY A 70 -3.97 4.07 -4.00
N ARG A 71 -5.08 3.62 -3.40
CA ARG A 71 -5.86 4.37 -2.43
C ARG A 71 -6.15 3.53 -1.19
N ILE A 72 -6.14 4.21 -0.07
CA ILE A 72 -6.47 3.68 1.25
C ILE A 72 -7.83 4.23 1.65
N PHE A 73 -8.76 3.34 1.96
CA PHE A 73 -10.11 3.67 2.41
C PHE A 73 -10.25 3.24 3.87
N THR A 74 -10.73 4.14 4.71
CA THR A 74 -11.06 3.83 6.10
C THR A 74 -12.25 4.66 6.57
N MET A 75 -12.67 4.42 7.83
CA MET A 75 -13.69 5.24 8.48
C MET A 75 -13.21 5.67 9.85
N GLY A 76 -13.58 6.90 10.23
CA GLY A 76 -13.32 7.43 11.55
C GLY A 76 -14.28 8.56 11.92
N ASP A 77 -14.41 8.76 13.22
CA ASP A 77 -15.18 9.81 13.87
C ASP A 77 -14.31 11.05 14.00
N LEU A 78 -14.74 12.11 13.33
CA LEU A 78 -14.23 13.48 13.48
C LEU A 78 -15.17 14.25 14.42
N ASP A 79 -14.87 15.53 14.67
CA ASP A 79 -15.56 16.35 15.68
C ASP A 79 -17.08 16.44 15.48
N ASP A 80 -17.57 16.36 14.23
CA ASP A 80 -18.98 16.54 13.87
C ASP A 80 -19.66 15.29 13.29
N GLY A 81 -19.01 14.13 13.37
CA GLY A 81 -19.61 12.83 13.03
C GLY A 81 -18.64 11.83 12.43
N SER A 82 -19.20 10.75 11.89
CA SER A 82 -18.46 9.67 11.25
C SER A 82 -18.22 9.97 9.77
N TYR A 83 -17.04 9.63 9.27
CA TYR A 83 -16.62 9.88 7.90
C TYR A 83 -16.08 8.62 7.24
N VAL A 84 -16.28 8.51 5.93
CA VAL A 84 -15.37 7.74 5.06
C VAL A 84 -14.25 8.68 4.66
N ILE A 85 -13.02 8.22 4.85
CA ILE A 85 -11.79 8.99 4.59
C ILE A 85 -10.94 8.20 3.62
N VAL A 86 -10.46 8.88 2.57
CA VAL A 86 -9.64 8.27 1.52
C VAL A 86 -8.31 8.97 1.41
N LEU A 87 -7.25 8.18 1.47
CA LEU A 87 -5.87 8.63 1.42
C LEU A 87 -5.17 8.06 0.17
N ASN A 88 -4.13 8.75 -0.27
CA ASN A 88 -3.21 8.26 -1.28
C ASN A 88 -2.26 7.24 -0.64
N GLU A 89 -2.11 6.07 -1.26
CA GLU A 89 -1.28 4.99 -0.72
C GLU A 89 0.22 5.32 -0.73
N ALA A 90 0.66 6.14 -1.70
CA ALA A 90 2.08 6.46 -1.88
C ALA A 90 2.66 7.33 -0.76
N ASP A 91 1.85 8.20 -0.16
CA ASP A 91 2.31 9.23 0.80
C ASP A 91 1.41 9.39 2.04
N GLY A 92 0.28 8.69 2.10
CA GLY A 92 -0.69 8.77 3.20
C GLY A 92 -1.47 10.09 3.24
N LEU A 93 -1.38 10.94 2.22
CA LEU A 93 -2.07 12.23 2.19
C LEU A 93 -3.57 12.07 1.90
N PRO A 94 -4.44 12.88 2.52
CA PRO A 94 -5.87 12.82 2.26
C PRO A 94 -6.19 13.23 0.82
N ILE A 95 -7.02 12.43 0.15
CA ILE A 95 -7.56 12.75 -1.16
C ILE A 95 -8.94 13.40 -0.99
N TRP A 96 -9.83 12.74 -0.25
CA TRP A 96 -11.17 13.25 0.04
C TRP A 96 -11.76 12.55 1.27
N GLN A 97 -12.80 13.15 1.83
CA GLN A 97 -13.63 12.54 2.87
C GLN A 97 -15.09 12.92 2.67
N THR A 98 -16.00 12.06 3.12
CA THR A 98 -17.44 12.35 3.14
C THR A 98 -18.05 11.91 4.46
N ARG A 99 -18.92 12.75 5.01
CA ARG A 99 -19.69 12.42 6.20
C ARG A 99 -20.68 11.30 5.88
N ILE A 100 -20.88 10.41 6.82
CA ILE A 100 -21.89 9.35 6.76
C ILE A 100 -22.87 9.49 7.94
N GLY A 101 -24.12 9.06 7.75
CA GLY A 101 -25.19 9.20 8.73
C GLY A 101 -25.92 10.52 8.62
#